data_AF-A0A2J6RUS5-F1
#
_entry.id   AF-A0A2J6RUS5-F1
#
_cell.length_a   1.000
_cell.length_b   1.000
_cell.length_c   1.000
_cell.angle_alpha   90.00
_cell.angle_beta   90.00
_cell.angle_gamma   90.00
#
_symmetry.space_group_name_H-M   'P 1'
#
loop_
_entity.id
_entity.type
_entity.pdbx_description
1 polymer ?
#
loop_
_entity_poly.entity_id
_entity_poly.type
_entity_poly.pdbx_seq_one_letter_code
_entity_poly.pdbx_strand_id
1 'polypeptide(L)'
;MSITALSNDLREILNDRRDSANQPSSLLYQAHLEALNSRHAELPIYTSLQTPSLEDSRMVNPEADYRQKTTILNVQSLFLGTVCVLLQPALMAILQDPSSSSENKLIIYARRCVLSATVLIRLYDEIAGSEYPLSASWIAQHFLFIATLVLIADTSRTDSTLEEFVSLDEHLECIQTAQNLLDQVSSTSPQATIVRLFCRAAGLSGNIKVH
;
A
#
# COMPACT_ATOMS: atom_id res chain seq x y z
N MET A 1 14.19 17.14 -7.39
CA MET A 1 14.10 16.77 -5.96
C MET A 1 14.96 15.54 -5.71
N SER A 2 15.73 15.45 -4.61
CA SER A 2 16.52 14.24 -4.30
C SER A 2 15.71 13.25 -3.45
N ILE A 3 16.02 11.94 -3.53
CA ILE A 3 15.41 10.89 -2.68
C ILE A 3 15.55 11.23 -1.19
N THR A 4 16.61 11.93 -0.81
CA THR A 4 16.86 12.40 0.56
C THR A 4 15.83 13.43 1.03
N ALA A 5 15.36 14.32 0.14
CA ALA A 5 14.31 15.29 0.47
C ALA A 5 12.99 14.56 0.74
N LEU A 6 12.61 13.64 -0.15
CA LEU A 6 11.45 12.77 0.04
C LEU A 6 11.55 12.03 1.38
N SER A 7 12.68 11.38 1.67
CA SER A 7 12.88 10.66 2.93
C SER A 7 12.78 11.51 4.21
N ASN A 8 13.22 12.78 4.18
CA ASN A 8 13.14 13.66 5.35
C ASN A 8 11.70 14.13 5.59
N ASP A 9 10.97 14.41 4.53
CA ASP A 9 9.57 14.81 4.62
C ASP A 9 8.68 13.65 5.08
N LEU A 10 9.02 12.42 4.67
CA LEU A 10 8.38 11.22 5.20
C LEU A 10 8.58 11.06 6.70
N ARG A 11 9.76 11.41 7.20
CA ARG A 11 10.02 11.41 8.65
C ARG A 11 9.14 12.44 9.37
N GLU A 12 8.91 13.61 8.77
CA GLU A 12 8.03 14.64 9.33
C GLU A 12 6.57 14.17 9.38
N ILE A 13 6.04 13.63 8.28
CA ILE A 13 4.68 13.06 8.21
C ILE A 13 4.50 11.91 9.22
N LEU A 14 5.51 11.04 9.36
CA LEU A 14 5.49 9.93 10.32
C LEU A 14 5.59 10.41 11.78
N ASN A 15 6.26 11.52 12.05
CA ASN A 15 6.36 12.10 13.38
C ASN A 15 5.04 12.77 13.80
N ASP A 16 4.35 13.46 12.90
CA ASP A 16 3.03 14.09 13.17
C ASP A 16 1.94 13.05 13.50
N ARG A 17 2.12 11.80 13.08
CA ARG A 17 1.24 10.67 13.44
C ARG A 17 1.25 10.37 14.95
N ARG A 18 2.36 10.62 15.67
CA ARG A 18 2.45 10.29 17.11
C ARG A 18 1.46 11.10 17.94
N ASP A 19 1.16 12.33 17.53
CA ASP A 19 0.32 13.24 18.32
C ASP A 19 -1.17 13.16 17.93
N SER A 20 -1.49 12.59 16.76
CA SER A 20 -2.84 12.59 16.18
C SER A 20 -3.51 11.21 16.10
N ALA A 21 -2.87 10.15 16.59
CA ALA A 21 -3.35 8.76 16.47
C ALA A 21 -4.78 8.52 17.01
N ASN A 22 -5.30 9.39 17.87
CA ASN A 22 -6.61 9.24 18.51
C ASN A 22 -7.75 10.02 17.81
N GLN A 23 -7.46 10.92 16.87
CA GLN A 23 -8.50 11.70 16.17
C GLN A 23 -8.08 11.97 14.70
N PRO A 24 -8.61 11.21 13.72
CA PRO A 24 -8.33 11.45 12.31
C PRO A 24 -8.90 12.79 11.85
N SER A 25 -8.05 13.69 11.37
CA SER A 25 -8.45 15.01 10.86
C SER A 25 -8.46 15.03 9.34
N SER A 26 -9.64 15.22 8.74
CA SER A 26 -9.78 15.30 7.29
C SER A 26 -9.02 16.47 6.66
N LEU A 27 -8.82 17.56 7.40
CA LEU A 27 -8.08 18.74 6.96
C LEU A 27 -6.57 18.47 6.92
N LEU A 28 -6.05 17.77 7.93
CA LEU A 28 -4.63 17.39 7.96
C LEU A 28 -4.32 16.39 6.84
N TYR A 29 -5.20 15.39 6.61
CA TYR A 29 -5.04 14.50 5.47
C TYR A 29 -5.03 15.23 4.14
N GLN A 30 -5.94 16.19 3.96
CA GLN A 30 -5.97 16.99 2.74
C GLN A 30 -4.64 17.71 2.52
N ALA A 31 -4.14 18.44 3.52
CA ALA A 31 -2.89 19.18 3.40
C ALA A 31 -1.68 18.29 3.11
N HIS A 32 -1.52 17.18 3.85
CA HIS A 32 -0.41 16.25 3.63
C HIS A 32 -0.50 15.56 2.25
N LEU A 33 -1.70 15.19 1.81
CA LEU A 33 -1.89 14.58 0.48
C LEU A 33 -1.68 15.57 -0.66
N GLU A 34 -2.08 16.82 -0.52
CA GLU A 34 -1.81 17.88 -1.51
C GLU A 34 -0.30 18.11 -1.64
N ALA A 35 0.41 18.22 -0.51
CA ALA A 35 1.86 18.35 -0.50
C ALA A 35 2.56 17.13 -1.15
N LEU A 36 2.14 15.91 -0.79
CA LEU A 36 2.72 14.68 -1.32
C LEU A 36 2.44 14.52 -2.82
N ASN A 37 1.21 14.82 -3.27
CA ASN A 37 0.81 14.76 -4.68
C ASN A 37 1.57 15.77 -5.53
N SER A 38 1.67 17.01 -5.06
CA SER A 38 2.42 18.07 -5.76
C SER A 38 3.87 17.64 -6.00
N ARG A 39 4.52 17.10 -4.96
CA ARG A 39 5.91 16.64 -5.04
C ARG A 39 6.09 15.42 -5.95
N HIS A 40 5.16 14.49 -5.93
CA HIS A 40 5.19 13.32 -6.82
C HIS A 40 5.03 13.73 -8.29
N ALA A 41 4.20 14.74 -8.57
CA ALA A 41 4.00 15.27 -9.92
C ALA A 41 5.25 15.95 -10.50
N GLU A 42 6.18 16.42 -9.65
CA GLU A 42 7.46 17.01 -10.07
C GLU A 42 8.55 15.96 -10.40
N LEU A 43 8.29 14.67 -10.16
CA LEU A 43 9.28 13.63 -10.41
C LEU A 43 9.43 13.34 -11.92
N PRO A 44 10.62 12.90 -12.37
CA PRO A 44 10.83 12.54 -13.76
C PRO A 44 9.90 11.41 -14.22
N ILE A 45 9.42 11.49 -15.47
CA ILE A 45 8.46 10.54 -16.06
C ILE A 45 8.96 9.08 -15.96
N TYR A 46 10.27 8.83 -16.07
CA TYR A 46 10.82 7.48 -15.98
C TYR A 46 10.69 6.83 -14.59
N THR A 47 10.24 7.58 -13.59
CA THR A 47 9.96 7.08 -12.22
C THR A 47 8.47 6.81 -12.00
N SER A 48 7.62 7.21 -12.94
CA SER A 48 6.16 7.07 -12.88
C SER A 48 5.72 5.68 -13.33
N LEU A 49 4.63 5.19 -12.73
CA LEU A 49 3.95 3.99 -13.20
C LEU A 49 3.26 4.29 -14.53
N GLN A 50 3.21 3.29 -15.40
CA GLN A 50 2.38 3.33 -16.59
C GLN A 50 0.92 3.20 -16.18
N THR A 51 0.04 3.93 -16.87
CA THR A 51 -1.40 3.70 -16.76
C THR A 51 -1.73 2.41 -17.51
N PRO A 52 -2.24 1.37 -16.85
CA PRO A 52 -2.63 0.14 -17.52
C PRO A 52 -3.63 0.44 -18.64
N SER A 53 -3.43 -0.21 -19.78
CA SER A 53 -4.33 -0.12 -20.93
C SER A 53 -5.16 -1.41 -21.07
N LEU A 54 -6.13 -1.43 -21.98
CA LEU A 54 -6.88 -2.66 -22.28
C LEU A 54 -5.99 -3.76 -22.89
N GLU A 55 -4.88 -3.38 -23.53
CA GLU A 55 -3.99 -4.30 -24.26
C GLU A 55 -2.79 -4.75 -23.43
N ASP A 56 -2.32 -3.91 -22.50
CA ASP A 56 -1.23 -4.21 -21.57
C ASP A 56 -1.62 -3.78 -20.16
N SER A 57 -1.72 -4.76 -19.26
CA SER A 57 -2.07 -4.56 -17.84
C SER A 57 -0.87 -4.16 -16.98
N ARG A 58 0.34 -4.16 -17.54
CA ARG A 58 1.59 -3.88 -16.82
C ARG A 58 1.69 -2.41 -16.40
N MET A 59 2.19 -2.20 -15.19
CA MET A 59 2.45 -0.89 -14.60
C MET A 59 3.90 -0.45 -14.80
N VAL A 60 4.79 -1.39 -15.08
CA VAL A 60 6.22 -1.19 -15.28
C VAL A 60 6.58 -1.65 -16.69
N ASN A 61 7.31 -0.81 -17.42
CA ASN A 61 7.81 -1.18 -18.74
C ASN A 61 8.70 -2.45 -18.62
N PRO A 62 8.40 -3.54 -19.34
CA PRO A 62 9.25 -4.75 -19.34
C PRO A 62 10.69 -4.46 -19.74
N GLU A 63 10.86 -3.53 -20.69
CA GLU A 63 12.15 -3.09 -21.25
C GLU A 63 12.91 -2.15 -20.31
N ALA A 64 12.33 -1.78 -19.16
CA ALA A 64 13.02 -0.96 -18.18
C ALA A 64 14.28 -1.69 -17.67
N ASP A 65 15.41 -0.98 -17.70
CA ASP A 65 16.66 -1.52 -17.19
C ASP A 65 16.59 -1.69 -15.65
N TYR A 66 17.57 -2.41 -15.09
CA TYR A 66 17.64 -2.67 -13.65
C TYR A 66 17.61 -1.39 -12.80
N ARG A 67 18.25 -0.31 -13.28
CA ARG A 67 18.33 0.97 -12.57
C ARG A 67 16.99 1.70 -12.59
N GLN A 68 16.28 1.66 -13.71
CA GLN A 68 14.94 2.20 -13.87
C GLN A 68 13.96 1.45 -12.97
N LYS A 69 13.94 0.11 -13.00
CA LYS A 69 13.13 -0.73 -12.11
C LYS A 69 13.38 -0.42 -10.64
N THR A 70 14.66 -0.33 -10.24
CA THR A 70 15.05 0.07 -8.87
C THR A 70 14.51 1.45 -8.49
N THR A 71 14.60 2.41 -9.43
CA THR A 71 14.16 3.79 -9.16
C THR A 71 12.64 3.87 -9.04
N ILE A 72 11.90 3.23 -9.97
CA ILE A 72 10.44 3.11 -9.92
C ILE A 72 10.03 2.45 -8.60
N LEU A 73 10.62 1.29 -8.26
CA LEU A 73 10.36 0.59 -7.01
C LEU A 73 10.49 1.52 -5.81
N ASN A 74 11.64 2.17 -5.65
CA ASN A 74 11.90 3.01 -4.48
C ASN A 74 10.97 4.22 -4.40
N VAL A 75 10.78 4.93 -5.52
CA VAL A 75 9.91 6.11 -5.58
C VAL A 75 8.47 5.75 -5.25
N GLN A 76 7.94 4.70 -5.89
CA GLN A 76 6.54 4.32 -5.74
C GLN A 76 6.30 3.65 -4.39
N SER A 77 7.25 2.87 -3.86
CA SER A 77 7.19 2.35 -2.48
C SER A 77 7.10 3.48 -1.46
N LEU A 78 7.95 4.50 -1.61
CA LEU A 78 7.92 5.67 -0.72
C LEU A 78 6.61 6.44 -0.86
N PHE A 79 6.13 6.70 -2.08
CA PHE A 79 4.90 7.45 -2.30
C PHE A 79 3.66 6.70 -1.81
N LEU A 80 3.37 5.53 -2.39
CA LEU A 80 2.17 4.74 -2.10
C LEU A 80 2.18 4.21 -0.66
N GLY A 81 3.35 3.76 -0.20
CA GLY A 81 3.51 3.29 1.18
C GLY A 81 3.25 4.38 2.20
N THR A 82 3.66 5.62 1.91
CA THR A 82 3.36 6.77 2.78
C THR A 82 1.89 7.12 2.78
N VAL A 83 1.24 7.09 1.60
CA VAL A 83 -0.22 7.25 1.53
C VAL A 83 -0.91 6.21 2.43
N CYS A 84 -0.46 4.95 2.38
CA CYS A 84 -0.99 3.90 3.26
C CYS A 84 -0.80 4.26 4.74
N VAL A 85 0.41 4.64 5.16
CA VAL A 85 0.67 4.97 6.57
C VAL A 85 -0.12 6.20 7.04
N LEU A 86 -0.19 7.24 6.22
CA LEU A 86 -0.90 8.48 6.52
C LEU A 86 -2.40 8.24 6.69
N LEU A 87 -3.00 7.43 5.80
CA LEU A 87 -4.45 7.23 5.74
C LEU A 87 -4.94 6.00 6.51
N GLN A 88 -4.03 5.15 7.02
CA GLN A 88 -4.39 4.01 7.86
C GLN A 88 -5.33 4.37 9.03
N PRO A 89 -5.16 5.47 9.77
CA PRO A 89 -6.08 5.81 10.85
C PRO A 89 -7.49 6.14 10.37
N ALA A 90 -7.65 6.69 9.15
CA ALA A 90 -8.97 6.90 8.56
C ALA A 90 -9.69 5.57 8.28
N LEU A 91 -8.96 4.57 7.78
CA LEU A 91 -9.48 3.21 7.61
C LEU A 91 -9.93 2.63 8.96
N MET A 92 -9.06 2.66 9.98
CA MET A 92 -9.38 2.13 11.31
C MET A 92 -10.60 2.81 11.94
N ALA A 93 -10.75 4.13 11.79
CA ALA A 93 -11.91 4.84 12.32
C ALA A 93 -13.23 4.39 11.69
N ILE A 94 -13.22 4.08 10.39
CA ILE A 94 -14.41 3.56 9.70
C ILE A 94 -14.71 2.13 10.12
N LEU A 95 -13.69 1.30 10.34
CA LEU A 95 -13.88 -0.06 10.86
C LEU A 95 -14.51 -0.06 12.27
N GLN A 96 -14.20 0.95 13.08
CA GLN A 96 -14.70 1.09 14.44
C GLN A 96 -16.07 1.76 14.53
N ASP A 97 -16.47 2.54 13.52
CA ASP A 97 -17.78 3.21 13.44
C ASP A 97 -18.55 2.84 12.15
N PRO A 98 -19.16 1.65 12.11
CA PRO A 98 -19.95 1.19 10.97
C PRO A 98 -21.26 1.98 10.80
N SER A 99 -21.65 2.82 11.77
CA SER A 99 -22.81 3.73 11.66
C SER A 99 -22.50 5.05 10.98
N SER A 100 -21.24 5.27 10.57
CA SER A 100 -20.82 6.51 9.91
C SER A 100 -21.55 6.75 8.58
N SER A 101 -21.96 8.00 8.35
CA SER A 101 -22.68 8.37 7.13
C SER A 101 -21.79 8.29 5.89
N SER A 102 -22.37 7.98 4.72
CA SER A 102 -21.67 7.92 3.43
C SER A 102 -21.04 9.26 3.00
N GLU A 103 -21.42 10.38 3.62
CA GLU A 103 -20.85 11.71 3.40
C GLU A 103 -19.55 11.96 4.19
N ASN A 104 -19.12 10.99 5.01
CA ASN A 104 -17.90 11.12 5.79
C ASN A 104 -16.66 11.15 4.87
N LYS A 105 -15.96 12.28 4.82
CA LYS A 105 -14.70 12.45 4.05
C LYS A 105 -13.64 11.40 4.39
N LEU A 106 -13.68 10.80 5.59
CA LEU A 106 -12.79 9.70 5.97
C LEU A 106 -12.96 8.48 5.05
N ILE A 107 -14.15 8.28 4.48
CA ILE A 107 -14.42 7.16 3.57
C ILE A 107 -13.58 7.29 2.31
N ILE A 108 -13.47 8.51 1.75
CA ILE A 108 -12.62 8.80 0.59
C ILE A 108 -11.15 8.48 0.91
N TYR A 109 -10.68 8.82 2.10
CA TYR A 109 -9.31 8.56 2.52
C TYR A 109 -9.03 7.08 2.79
N ALA A 110 -9.96 6.35 3.42
CA ALA A 110 -9.85 4.92 3.59
C ALA A 110 -9.81 4.19 2.24
N ARG A 111 -10.67 4.58 1.28
CA ARG A 111 -10.63 4.05 -0.09
C ARG A 111 -9.27 4.26 -0.75
N ARG A 112 -8.76 5.49 -0.65
CA ARG A 112 -7.43 5.83 -1.21
C ARG A 112 -6.31 5.03 -0.54
N CYS A 113 -6.41 4.76 0.76
CA CYS A 113 -5.47 3.91 1.50
C CYS A 113 -5.43 2.49 0.90
N VAL A 114 -6.60 1.87 0.75
CA VAL A 114 -6.75 0.50 0.23
C VAL A 114 -6.26 0.41 -1.22
N LEU A 115 -6.71 1.32 -2.09
CA LEU A 115 -6.25 1.37 -3.48
C LEU A 115 -4.73 1.52 -3.59
N SER A 116 -4.12 2.36 -2.75
CA SER A 116 -2.66 2.54 -2.73
C SER A 116 -1.94 1.27 -2.30
N ALA A 117 -2.49 0.53 -1.33
CA ALA A 117 -1.94 -0.76 -0.90
C ALA A 117 -2.02 -1.82 -2.00
N THR A 118 -3.16 -1.94 -2.68
CA THR A 118 -3.37 -2.85 -3.82
C THR A 118 -2.38 -2.56 -4.95
N VAL A 119 -2.30 -1.30 -5.38
CA VAL A 119 -1.38 -0.86 -6.44
C VAL A 119 0.08 -1.14 -6.06
N LEU A 120 0.45 -0.92 -4.79
CA LEU A 120 1.79 -1.16 -4.33
C LEU A 120 2.17 -2.65 -4.34
N ILE A 121 1.26 -3.53 -3.93
CA ILE A 121 1.50 -4.99 -3.96
C ILE A 121 1.65 -5.48 -5.42
N ARG A 122 0.80 -5.02 -6.33
CA ARG A 122 0.91 -5.33 -7.75
C ARG A 122 2.23 -4.89 -8.35
N LEU A 123 2.68 -3.67 -7.99
CA LEU A 123 3.99 -3.19 -8.41
C LEU A 123 5.12 -4.13 -7.94
N TYR A 124 5.06 -4.60 -6.69
CA TYR A 124 6.08 -5.52 -6.18
C TYR A 124 6.07 -6.87 -6.89
N ASP A 125 4.88 -7.40 -7.18
CA ASP A 125 4.72 -8.64 -7.93
C ASP A 125 5.31 -8.54 -9.34
N GLU A 126 4.97 -7.46 -10.05
CA GLU A 126 5.46 -7.21 -11.40
C GLU A 126 6.98 -7.04 -11.45
N ILE A 127 7.54 -6.29 -10.48
CA ILE A 127 9.00 -6.10 -10.39
C ILE A 127 9.69 -7.41 -10.01
N ALA A 128 9.16 -8.20 -9.07
CA ALA A 128 9.69 -9.51 -8.72
C ALA A 128 9.65 -10.49 -9.90
N GLY A 129 8.55 -10.48 -10.67
CA GLY A 129 8.40 -11.27 -11.90
C GLY A 129 9.42 -10.93 -12.98
N SER A 130 10.06 -9.75 -12.90
CA SER A 130 11.17 -9.34 -13.76
C SER A 130 12.57 -9.76 -13.25
N GLU A 131 12.63 -10.74 -12.34
CA GLU A 131 13.83 -11.26 -11.68
C GLU A 131 14.56 -10.24 -10.78
N TYR A 132 13.86 -9.20 -10.33
CA TYR A 132 14.41 -8.22 -9.42
C TYR A 132 14.44 -8.75 -7.96
N PRO A 133 15.58 -8.72 -7.26
CA PRO A 133 15.68 -9.24 -5.90
C PRO A 133 15.12 -8.24 -4.86
N LEU A 134 13.85 -8.41 -4.46
CA LEU A 134 13.21 -7.59 -3.42
C LEU A 134 13.91 -7.67 -2.04
N SER A 135 14.64 -8.77 -1.78
CA SER A 135 15.39 -8.98 -0.53
C SER A 135 16.46 -7.92 -0.27
N ALA A 136 16.91 -7.19 -1.29
CA ALA A 136 17.89 -6.12 -1.16
C ALA A 136 17.28 -4.75 -0.79
N SER A 137 15.95 -4.58 -0.87
CA SER A 137 15.29 -3.28 -0.64
C SER A 137 14.50 -3.27 0.67
N TRP A 138 15.09 -2.66 1.71
CA TRP A 138 14.42 -2.47 3.00
C TRP A 138 13.15 -1.63 2.88
N ILE A 139 13.13 -0.66 1.97
CA ILE A 139 11.97 0.20 1.69
C ILE A 139 10.81 -0.67 1.17
N ALA A 140 11.10 -1.53 0.19
CA ALA A 140 10.10 -2.42 -0.38
C ALA A 140 9.54 -3.37 0.68
N GLN A 141 10.40 -3.99 1.49
CA GLN A 141 9.98 -4.90 2.57
C GLN A 141 9.08 -4.21 3.61
N HIS A 142 9.48 -3.00 4.03
CA HIS A 142 8.73 -2.24 5.02
C HIS A 142 7.32 -1.90 4.51
N PHE A 143 7.22 -1.37 3.30
CA PHE A 143 5.92 -0.94 2.77
C PHE A 143 5.09 -2.10 2.19
N LEU A 144 5.70 -3.20 1.76
CA LEU A 144 4.99 -4.45 1.46
C LEU A 144 4.25 -4.95 2.69
N PHE A 145 4.94 -5.00 3.83
CA PHE A 145 4.32 -5.39 5.10
C PHE A 145 3.16 -4.47 5.47
N ILE A 146 3.34 -3.14 5.37
CA ILE A 146 2.28 -2.17 5.69
C ILE A 146 1.07 -2.31 4.76
N ALA A 147 1.29 -2.39 3.45
CA ALA A 147 0.22 -2.55 2.47
C ALA A 147 -0.58 -3.84 2.74
N THR A 148 0.12 -4.93 3.09
CA THR A 148 -0.53 -6.20 3.44
C THR A 148 -1.44 -6.05 4.66
N LEU A 149 -0.99 -5.36 5.70
CA LEU A 149 -1.81 -5.11 6.90
C LEU A 149 -3.03 -4.23 6.59
N VAL A 150 -2.90 -3.25 5.69
CA VAL A 150 -4.02 -2.43 5.22
C VAL A 150 -5.09 -3.30 4.54
N LEU A 151 -4.68 -4.18 3.62
CA LEU A 151 -5.63 -5.06 2.93
C LEU A 151 -6.29 -6.05 3.89
N ILE A 152 -5.54 -6.65 4.83
CA ILE A 152 -6.13 -7.53 5.85
C ILE A 152 -7.14 -6.76 6.71
N ALA A 153 -6.82 -5.54 7.14
CA ALA A 153 -7.77 -4.73 7.90
C ALA A 153 -9.04 -4.44 7.08
N ASP A 154 -8.92 -4.15 5.79
CA ASP A 154 -10.07 -3.87 4.93
C ASP A 154 -10.97 -5.08 4.70
N THR A 155 -10.43 -6.32 4.70
CA THR A 155 -11.27 -7.54 4.60
C THR A 155 -12.27 -7.72 5.75
N SER A 156 -12.10 -7.02 6.88
CA SER A 156 -13.04 -7.05 8.01
C SER A 156 -14.31 -6.23 7.79
N ARG A 157 -14.46 -5.55 6.64
CA ARG A 157 -15.58 -4.65 6.32
C ARG A 157 -16.86 -5.32 5.84
N THR A 158 -16.91 -6.65 5.80
CA THR A 158 -17.97 -7.46 5.16
C THR A 158 -19.40 -7.28 5.69
N ASP A 159 -19.70 -6.26 6.50
CA ASP A 159 -21.05 -5.87 6.92
C ASP A 159 -21.32 -4.35 6.87
N SER A 160 -20.45 -3.54 6.27
CA SER A 160 -20.60 -2.07 6.24
C SER A 160 -20.95 -1.57 4.82
N THR A 161 -21.65 -0.44 4.75
CA THR A 161 -22.18 0.34 3.59
C THR A 161 -21.15 0.77 2.52
N LEU A 162 -20.05 0.03 2.41
CA LEU A 162 -18.82 0.34 1.70
C LEU A 162 -18.49 -0.72 0.65
N GLU A 163 -19.46 -1.58 0.32
CA GLU A 163 -19.38 -2.50 -0.81
C GLU A 163 -18.91 -1.76 -2.07
N GLU A 164 -17.87 -2.32 -2.66
CA GLU A 164 -17.31 -2.07 -4.01
C GLU A 164 -16.40 -0.84 -4.20
N PHE A 165 -15.12 -0.99 -3.79
CA PHE A 165 -14.01 -0.23 -4.41
C PHE A 165 -13.00 -1.14 -5.11
N VAL A 166 -12.75 -2.29 -4.52
CA VAL A 166 -11.90 -3.38 -5.01
C VAL A 166 -12.62 -4.66 -4.60
N SER A 167 -12.68 -5.63 -5.51
CA SER A 167 -13.40 -6.88 -5.21
C SER A 167 -12.71 -7.64 -4.07
N LEU A 168 -13.48 -8.36 -3.26
CA LEU A 168 -12.92 -9.19 -2.19
C LEU A 168 -11.90 -10.21 -2.74
N ASP A 169 -12.19 -10.75 -3.93
CA ASP A 169 -11.29 -11.68 -4.62
C ASP A 169 -9.94 -11.03 -4.96
N GLU A 170 -9.95 -9.79 -5.47
CA GLU A 170 -8.74 -9.01 -5.76
C GLU A 170 -7.95 -8.67 -4.49
N HIS A 171 -8.62 -8.42 -3.36
CA HIS A 171 -7.96 -8.27 -2.07
C HIS A 171 -7.28 -9.55 -1.61
N LEU A 172 -7.97 -10.68 -1.68
CA LEU A 172 -7.43 -11.98 -1.27
C LEU A 172 -6.23 -12.38 -2.14
N GLU A 173 -6.33 -12.16 -3.46
CA GLU A 173 -5.23 -12.36 -4.40
C GLU A 173 -4.02 -11.51 -4.01
N CYS A 174 -4.21 -10.20 -3.77
CA CYS A 174 -3.12 -9.32 -3.36
C CYS A 174 -2.50 -9.73 -2.02
N ILE A 175 -3.30 -10.14 -1.03
CA ILE A 175 -2.79 -10.63 0.25
C ILE A 175 -1.94 -11.90 0.05
N GLN A 176 -2.39 -12.81 -0.82
CA GLN A 176 -1.65 -14.02 -1.15
C GLN A 176 -0.32 -13.71 -1.85
N THR A 177 -0.35 -12.85 -2.86
CA THR A 177 0.85 -12.37 -3.55
C THR A 177 1.83 -11.75 -2.57
N ALA A 178 1.36 -10.89 -1.68
CA ALA A 178 2.21 -10.25 -0.69
C ALA A 178 2.85 -11.25 0.31
N GLN A 179 2.11 -12.29 0.72
CA GLN A 179 2.68 -13.38 1.52
C GLN A 179 3.82 -14.08 0.79
N ASN A 180 3.60 -14.46 -0.47
CA ASN A 180 4.62 -15.12 -1.29
C ASN A 180 5.87 -14.25 -1.44
N LEU A 181 5.70 -12.94 -1.70
CA LEU A 181 6.80 -11.99 -1.80
C LEU A 181 7.57 -11.84 -0.48
N LEU A 182 6.88 -11.79 0.66
CA LEU A 182 7.51 -11.73 1.98
C LEU A 182 8.29 -13.02 2.32
N ASP A 183 7.81 -14.17 1.86
CA ASP A 183 8.50 -15.46 2.01
C ASP A 183 9.77 -15.53 1.15
N GLN A 184 9.75 -14.95 -0.05
CA GLN A 184 10.92 -14.85 -0.93
C GLN A 184 12.01 -13.92 -0.35
N VAL A 185 11.63 -12.90 0.43
CA VAL A 185 12.59 -12.01 1.10
C VAL A 185 13.39 -12.76 2.18
N SER A 186 12.73 -13.62 2.97
CA SER A 186 13.36 -14.50 3.93
C SER A 186 12.40 -15.61 4.37
N SER A 187 12.84 -16.86 4.29
CA SER A 187 12.08 -18.04 4.74
C SER A 187 11.75 -18.03 6.25
N THR A 188 12.42 -17.17 7.02
CA THR A 188 12.17 -16.93 8.44
C THR A 188 11.70 -15.50 8.72
N SER A 189 11.15 -14.80 7.72
CA SER A 189 10.73 -13.41 7.88
C SER A 189 9.70 -13.29 9.02
N PRO A 190 9.99 -12.50 10.07
CA PRO A 190 9.01 -12.20 11.11
C PRO A 190 7.75 -11.55 10.51
N GLN A 191 7.90 -10.77 9.43
CA GLN A 191 6.80 -10.09 8.75
C GLN A 191 5.86 -11.09 8.10
N ALA A 192 6.38 -12.09 7.38
CA ALA A 192 5.56 -13.17 6.79
C ALA A 192 4.78 -13.94 7.87
N THR A 193 5.45 -14.23 9.00
CA THR A 193 4.80 -14.90 10.15
C THR A 193 3.68 -14.05 10.74
N ILE A 194 3.93 -12.76 10.95
CA ILE A 194 2.93 -11.80 11.47
C ILE A 194 1.74 -11.70 10.51
N VAL A 195 1.98 -11.57 9.21
CA VAL A 195 0.92 -11.51 8.19
C VAL A 195 0.04 -12.76 8.25
N ARG A 196 0.64 -13.97 8.29
CA ARG A 196 -0.13 -15.21 8.41
C ARG A 196 -0.97 -15.26 9.69
N LEU A 197 -0.45 -14.76 10.81
CA LEU A 197 -1.21 -14.66 12.06
C LEU A 197 -2.42 -13.73 11.92
N PHE A 198 -2.24 -12.55 11.30
CA PHE A 198 -3.35 -11.62 11.05
C PHE A 198 -4.37 -12.19 10.06
N CYS A 199 -3.94 -12.87 8.98
CA CYS A 199 -4.85 -13.56 8.07
C CYS A 199 -5.66 -14.66 8.77
N ARG A 200 -5.06 -15.39 9.72
CA ARG A 200 -5.78 -16.36 10.56
C ARG A 200 -6.81 -15.68 11.45
N ALA A 201 -6.41 -14.61 12.13
CA ALA A 201 -7.29 -13.84 13.00
C ALA A 201 -8.49 -13.23 12.24
N ALA A 202 -8.27 -12.82 11.00
CA ALA A 202 -9.30 -12.31 10.09
C ALA A 202 -10.12 -13.41 9.39
N GLY A 203 -9.88 -14.71 9.68
CA GLY A 203 -10.62 -15.82 9.07
C GLY A 203 -10.29 -16.10 7.60
N LEU A 204 -9.23 -15.50 7.05
CA LEU A 204 -8.87 -15.58 5.62
C LEU A 204 -8.09 -16.85 5.25
N SER A 205 -7.59 -17.60 6.24
CA SER A 205 -6.68 -18.74 5.99
C SER A 205 -7.30 -19.90 5.21
N GLY A 206 -8.63 -20.02 5.16
CA GLY A 206 -9.30 -21.01 4.31
C GLY A 206 -9.39 -20.60 2.85
N ASN A 207 -9.26 -19.30 2.54
CA ASN A 207 -9.47 -18.74 1.21
C ASN A 207 -8.14 -18.43 0.48
N ILE A 208 -7.02 -18.39 1.20
CA ILE A 208 -5.69 -18.15 0.64
C ILE A 208 -5.04 -19.51 0.30
N LYS A 209 -4.78 -19.77 -0.98
CA LYS A 209 -4.10 -21.01 -1.40
C LYS A 209 -2.60 -20.87 -1.23
N VAL A 210 -2.03 -21.46 -0.17
CA VAL A 210 -0.57 -21.52 -0.02
C VAL A 210 -0.02 -22.49 -1.08
N HIS A 211 0.85 -22.00 -1.96
CA HIS A 211 1.57 -22.80 -2.96
C HIS A 211 3.05 -22.92 -2.59
#